data_AF-A0A6G0UBI5-F1
#
_entry.id   AF-A0A6G0UBI5-F1
#
_cell.length_a   1.000
_cell.length_b   1.000
_cell.length_c   1.000
_cell.angle_alpha   90.00
_cell.angle_beta   90.00
_cell.angle_gamma   90.00
#
_symmetry.space_group_name_H-M   'P 1'
#
loop_
_entity.id
_entity.type
_entity.pdbx_description
1 polymer ?
#
loop_
_entity_poly.entity_id
_entity_poly.type
_entity_poly.pdbx_seq_one_letter_code
_entity_poly.pdbx_strand_id
1 'polypeptide(L)' 'MAVFKSDLPPVPIETEPFGERFMRTIWSHAIRNPNQNALISGEHPEYSITWKEMYLNILSVSAFLEERG' A
#
# COMPACT_ATOMS: atom_id res chain seq x y z
N MET A 1 6.76 11.42 -37.85
CA MET A 1 7.07 10.82 -36.55
C MET A 1 5.75 10.71 -35.78
N ALA A 2 5.27 9.51 -35.50
CA ALA A 2 3.99 9.32 -34.80
C ALA A 2 4.21 9.39 -33.29
N VAL A 3 3.42 10.19 -32.58
CA VAL A 3 3.43 10.26 -31.12
C VAL A 3 2.39 9.27 -30.61
N PHE A 4 2.84 8.16 -30.03
CA PHE A 4 1.96 7.21 -29.34
C PHE A 4 1.59 7.78 -27.98
N LYS A 5 0.30 7.91 -27.69
CA LYS A 5 -0.23 8.35 -26.40
C LYS A 5 -0.88 7.17 -25.67
N SER A 6 -0.91 7.25 -24.35
CA SER A 6 -1.62 6.27 -23.50
C SER A 6 -3.12 6.32 -23.77
N ASP A 7 -3.76 5.14 -23.81
CA ASP A 7 -5.23 5.01 -23.85
C ASP A 7 -5.90 5.28 -22.49
N LEU A 8 -5.09 5.40 -21.43
CA LEU A 8 -5.59 5.66 -20.09
C LEU A 8 -5.98 7.14 -19.92
N PRO A 9 -7.03 7.44 -19.13
CA PRO A 9 -7.40 8.82 -18.83
C PRO A 9 -6.24 9.55 -18.14
N PRO A 10 -6.05 10.85 -18.43
CA PRO A 10 -5.06 11.64 -17.73
C PRO A 10 -5.42 11.73 -16.26
N VAL A 11 -4.48 11.35 -15.39
CA VAL A 11 -4.60 11.53 -13.95
C VAL A 11 -3.83 12.78 -13.53
N PRO A 12 -4.30 13.51 -12.51
CA PRO A 12 -3.53 14.61 -11.93
C PRO A 12 -2.14 14.13 -11.54
N ILE A 13 -1.13 14.97 -11.80
CA ILE A 13 0.21 14.73 -11.26
C ILE A 13 0.12 14.90 -9.75
N GLU A 14 0.38 13.82 -9.03
CA GLU A 14 0.39 13.86 -7.57
C GLU A 14 1.55 14.71 -7.08
N THR A 15 1.25 15.61 -6.15
CA THR A 15 2.26 16.47 -5.50
C THR A 15 2.72 15.89 -4.16
N GLU A 16 1.95 14.98 -3.59
CA GLU A 16 2.28 14.34 -2.33
C GLU A 16 3.35 13.24 -2.48
N PRO A 17 4.28 13.12 -1.51
CA PRO A 17 5.18 11.97 -1.43
C PRO A 17 4.42 10.64 -1.46
N PHE A 18 4.87 9.72 -2.31
CA PHE A 18 4.21 8.43 -2.49
C PHE A 18 4.00 7.69 -1.16
N GLY A 19 5.02 7.68 -0.29
CA GLY A 19 4.98 6.98 0.99
C GLY A 19 3.85 7.48 1.91
N GLU A 20 3.66 8.79 2.01
CA GLU A 20 2.61 9.40 2.84
C GLU A 20 1.22 9.01 2.32
N ARG A 21 1.01 9.17 1.00
CA ARG A 21 -0.25 8.83 0.35
C ARG A 21 -0.58 7.34 0.47
N PHE A 22 0.44 6.49 0.31
CA PHE A 22 0.31 5.05 0.41
C PHE A 22 -0.05 4.62 1.83
N MET A 23 0.67 5.11 2.84
CA MET A 23 0.40 4.80 4.24
C MET A 23 -0.97 5.29 4.69
N ARG A 24 -1.40 6.49 4.25
CA ARG A 24 -2.76 6.97 4.52
C ARG A 24 -3.83 6.08 3.90
N THR A 25 -3.62 5.61 2.67
CA THR A 25 -4.56 4.71 2.00
C THR A 25 -4.68 3.38 2.74
N ILE A 26 -3.56 2.76 3.10
CA ILE A 26 -3.54 1.52 3.89
C ILE A 26 -4.28 1.72 5.21
N TRP A 27 -3.97 2.81 5.94
CA TRP A 27 -4.64 3.13 7.19
C TRP A 27 -6.16 3.30 7.01
N SER A 28 -6.60 3.97 5.94
CA SER A 28 -8.01 4.15 5.63
C SER A 28 -8.74 2.81 5.44
N HIS A 29 -8.10 1.84 4.79
CA HIS A 29 -8.64 0.49 4.67
C HIS A 29 -8.65 -0.25 6.01
N ALA A 30 -7.58 -0.12 6.80
CA ALA A 30 -7.47 -0.76 8.11
C ALA A 30 -8.54 -0.27 9.11
N ILE A 31 -8.92 1.01 9.07
CA ILE A 31 -9.98 1.54 9.95
C ILE A 31 -11.39 1.18 9.46
N ARG A 32 -11.62 1.18 8.15
CA ARG A 32 -12.95 0.94 7.58
C ARG A 32 -13.32 -0.53 7.66
N ASN A 33 -12.38 -1.42 7.33
CA ASN A 33 -12.58 -2.86 7.30
C ASN A 33 -11.37 -3.58 7.94
N PRO A 34 -11.24 -3.58 9.27
CA PRO A 34 -10.05 -4.10 9.96
C PRO A 34 -9.77 -5.57 9.69
N ASN A 35 -10.80 -6.36 9.38
CA ASN A 35 -10.68 -7.80 9.10
C ASN A 35 -10.63 -8.12 7.60
N GLN A 36 -10.58 -7.10 6.73
CA GLN A 36 -10.46 -7.33 5.28
C GLN A 36 -9.02 -7.68 4.93
N ASN A 37 -8.86 -8.77 4.18
CA ASN A 37 -7.57 -9.20 3.65
C ASN A 37 -7.00 -8.13 2.68
N ALA A 38 -5.74 -7.76 2.91
CA ALA A 38 -4.95 -6.91 2.03
C ALA A 38 -4.16 -7.75 1.02
N LEU A 39 -3.53 -8.83 1.50
CA LEU A 39 -2.79 -9.79 0.69
C LEU A 39 -3.22 -11.20 1.06
N ILE A 40 -3.25 -12.07 0.04
CA ILE A 40 -3.53 -13.50 0.16
C ILE A 40 -2.42 -14.21 -0.62
N SER A 41 -1.81 -15.24 -0.04
CA SER A 41 -0.81 -16.04 -0.74
C SER A 41 -1.46 -16.86 -1.87
N GLY A 42 -0.81 -16.88 -3.03
CA GLY A 42 -1.25 -17.67 -4.18
C GLY A 42 -0.95 -19.17 -4.04
N GLU A 43 0.05 -19.53 -3.23
CA GLU A 43 0.46 -20.92 -3.00
C GLU A 43 -0.23 -21.54 -1.78
N HIS A 44 -0.51 -20.70 -0.77
CA HIS A 44 -1.10 -21.08 0.50
C HIS A 44 -2.27 -20.15 0.82
N PRO A 45 -3.47 -20.37 0.25
CA PRO A 45 -4.60 -19.46 0.40
C PRO A 45 -5.06 -19.23 1.85
N GLU A 46 -4.71 -20.14 2.77
CA GLU A 46 -4.90 -20.01 4.21
C GLU A 46 -4.02 -18.92 4.84
N TYR A 47 -2.95 -18.49 4.16
CA TYR A 47 -2.10 -17.39 4.59
C TYR A 47 -2.57 -16.09 3.95
N SER A 48 -3.14 -15.24 4.80
CA SER A 48 -3.52 -13.88 4.45
C SER A 48 -3.09 -12.91 5.53
N ILE A 49 -2.89 -11.66 5.15
CA ILE A 49 -2.76 -10.56 6.10
C ILE A 49 -3.85 -9.53 5.83
N THR A 50 -4.40 -8.97 6.88
CA THR A 50 -5.36 -7.88 6.84
C THR A 50 -4.68 -6.55 6.57
N TRP A 51 -5.45 -5.53 6.16
CA TRP A 51 -4.95 -4.16 6.03
C TRP A 51 -4.33 -3.62 7.33
N LYS A 52 -4.90 -4.02 8.48
CA LYS A 52 -4.40 -3.64 9.79
C LYS A 52 -3.04 -4.28 10.09
N GLU A 53 -2.89 -5.58 9.84
CA GLU A 53 -1.61 -6.28 10.02
C GLU A 53 -0.54 -5.74 9.07
N MET A 54 -0.90 -5.49 7.81
CA MET A 54 0.00 -4.88 6.83
C MET A 54 0.51 -3.51 7.31
N TYR A 55 -0.39 -2.63 7.77
CA TYR A 55 -0.03 -1.32 8.30
C TYR A 55 0.96 -1.41 9.46
N LEU A 56 0.67 -2.26 10.45
CA LEU A 56 1.50 -2.44 11.64
C LEU A 56 2.87 -3.03 11.28
N ASN A 57 2.92 -4.01 10.37
CA ASN A 57 4.18 -4.61 9.92
C ASN A 57 5.07 -3.58 9.22
N ILE A 58 4.51 -2.72 8.36
CA ILE A 58 5.28 -1.66 7.70
C ILE A 58 5.88 -0.70 8.73
N LEU A 59 5.08 -0.23 9.69
CA LEU A 59 5.57 0.66 10.75
C LEU A 59 6.64 -0.01 11.62
N SER A 60 6.46 -1.28 11.97
CA SER A 60 7.44 -2.03 12.75
C SER A 60 8.79 -2.15 12.03
N VAL A 61 8.77 -2.44 10.72
CA VAL A 61 10.00 -2.50 9.90
C VAL A 61 10.62 -1.12 9.77
N SER A 62 9.81 -0.07 9.55
CA SER A 62 10.31 1.30 9.48
C SER A 62 11.01 1.73 10.76
N ALA A 63 10.41 1.48 11.92
CA ALA A 63 11.00 1.81 13.22
C ALA A 63 12.31 1.05 13.46
N PHE A 64 12.37 -0.23 13.08
CA PHE A 64 13.59 -1.02 13.16
C PHE A 64 14.71 -0.46 12.27
N LEU A 65 14.37 -0.04 11.05
CA LEU A 65 15.34 0.56 10.12
C LEU A 65 15.79 1.94 10.56
N GLU A 66 14.93 2.73 11.20
CA GLU A 66 15.29 4.04 11.77
C GLU A 66 16.25 3.91 12.96
N GLU A 67 16.09 2.87 13.78
CA GLU A 67 16.98 2.64 14.93
C GLU A 67 18.37 2.11 14.52
N ARG A 68 18.46 1.36 13.42
CA ARG A 68 19.66 0.58 13.05
C ARG A 68 20.32 0.95 11.71
N GLY A 69 19.68 1.78 10.90
CA GLY A 69 20.20 2.29 9.63
C GLY A 69 21.07 3.53 9.82
#